data_AF-A0A5R9H4N6-F1
#
_entry.id   AF-A0A5R9H4N6-F1
#
_cell.length_a   1.000
_cell.length_b   1.000
_cell.length_c   1.000
_cell.angle_alpha   90.00
_cell.angle_beta   90.00
_cell.angle_gamma   90.00
#
_symmetry.space_group_name_H-M   'P 1'
#
loop_
_entity.id
_entity.type
_entity.pdbx_description
1 polymer ?
#
loop_
_entity_poly.entity_id
_entity_poly.type
_entity_poly.pdbx_seq_one_letter_code
_entity_poly.pdbx_strand_id
1 'polypeptide(L)'
;MPIQEEISYFINEINQLGFKEKINLSVVEASKILGISRSHLYALRSRKTSIDYIEVGNKILYPKKSLAEFLAKEKIKTKKKE
;
A
#
# COMPACT_ATOMS: atom_id res chain seq x y z
N MET A 1 -1.54 1.38 -19.48
CA MET A 1 -0.85 0.20 -18.93
C MET A 1 -1.88 -0.71 -18.29
N PRO A 2 -1.76 -2.03 -18.44
CA PRO A 2 -2.50 -3.00 -17.65
C PRO A 2 -2.22 -2.78 -16.16
N ILE A 3 -3.24 -2.95 -15.32
CA ILE A 3 -3.09 -2.75 -13.87
C ILE A 3 -2.03 -3.66 -13.25
N GLN A 4 -1.78 -4.83 -13.84
CA GLN A 4 -0.77 -5.78 -13.40
C GLN A 4 0.66 -5.24 -13.57
N GLU A 5 0.94 -4.50 -14.64
CA GLU A 5 2.25 -3.88 -14.85
C GLU A 5 2.49 -2.75 -13.84
N GLU A 6 1.46 -1.95 -13.55
CA GLU A 6 1.51 -0.90 -12.50
C GLU A 6 1.78 -1.52 -11.12
N ILE A 7 1.10 -2.62 -10.77
CA ILE A 7 1.33 -3.34 -9.50
C ILE A 7 2.79 -3.82 -9.42
N SER A 8 3.31 -4.42 -10.49
CA SER A 8 4.69 -4.91 -10.54
C SER A 8 5.71 -3.77 -10.38
N TYR A 9 5.45 -2.63 -11.02
CA TYR A 9 6.25 -1.41 -10.87
C TYR A 9 6.30 -0.95 -9.40
N PHE A 10 5.15 -0.82 -8.74
CA PHE A 10 5.11 -0.40 -7.34
C PHE A 10 5.73 -1.43 -6.38
N ILE A 11 5.60 -2.74 -6.65
CA ILE A 11 6.31 -3.78 -5.89
C ILE A 11 7.83 -3.56 -6.00
N ASN A 12 8.33 -3.28 -7.20
CA ASN A 12 9.75 -3.03 -7.41
C ASN A 12 10.21 -1.75 -6.71
N GLU A 13 9.41 -0.69 -6.74
CA GLU A 13 9.68 0.56 -6.02
C GLU A 13 9.77 0.33 -4.51
N ILE A 14 8.82 -0.42 -3.93
CA ILE A 14 8.85 -0.81 -2.52
C ILE A 14 10.10 -1.65 -2.21
N ASN A 15 10.52 -2.53 -3.12
CA ASN A 15 11.74 -3.31 -2.94
C ASN A 15 12.99 -2.40 -2.93
N GLN A 16 13.05 -1.39 -3.80
CA GLN A 16 14.15 -0.43 -3.88
C GLN A 16 14.24 0.47 -2.64
N LEU A 17 13.13 0.71 -1.93
CA LEU A 17 13.09 1.40 -0.64
C LEU A 17 13.70 0.58 0.52
N GLY A 18 14.27 -0.60 0.25
CA GLY A 18 14.92 -1.46 1.24
C GLY A 18 14.01 -2.50 1.86
N PHE A 19 12.79 -2.68 1.34
CA PHE A 19 11.83 -3.66 1.86
C PHE A 19 11.78 -4.96 1.06
N LYS A 20 12.81 -5.26 0.25
CA LYS A 20 12.86 -6.43 -0.64
C LYS A 20 12.54 -7.75 0.07
N GLU A 21 13.16 -7.98 1.22
CA GLU A 21 13.01 -9.21 2.02
C GLU A 21 11.72 -9.26 2.84
N LYS A 22 11.03 -8.13 3.03
CA LYS A 22 9.81 -8.06 3.83
C LYS A 22 8.59 -8.37 2.96
N ILE A 23 7.84 -9.40 3.32
CA ILE A 23 6.55 -9.73 2.69
C ILE A 23 5.45 -8.80 3.23
N ASN A 24 5.52 -8.51 4.53
CA ASN A 24 4.55 -7.69 5.25
C ASN A 24 5.25 -6.47 5.87
N LEU A 25 4.58 -5.33 5.81
CA LEU A 25 5.08 -4.03 6.25
C LEU A 25 4.25 -3.53 7.43
N SER A 26 4.88 -2.91 8.41
CA SER A 26 4.15 -2.28 9.52
C SER A 26 3.38 -1.03 9.07
N VAL A 27 2.44 -0.57 9.90
CA VAL A 27 1.75 0.72 9.74
C VAL A 27 2.72 1.87 9.44
N VAL A 28 3.87 1.91 10.12
CA VAL A 28 4.87 2.96 9.96
C VAL A 28 5.50 2.90 8.57
N GLU A 29 5.89 1.70 8.12
CA GLU A 29 6.49 1.50 6.81
C GLU A 29 5.49 1.75 5.68
N ALA A 30 4.26 1.24 5.82
CA ALA A 30 3.16 1.49 4.89
C ALA A 30 2.87 2.99 4.77
N SER A 31 2.86 3.73 5.88
CA SER A 31 2.65 5.19 5.86
C SER A 31 3.75 5.93 5.09
N LYS A 32 5.01 5.48 5.21
CA LYS A 32 6.14 6.04 4.46
C LYS A 32 6.05 5.75 2.97
N ILE A 33 5.73 4.50 2.61
CA ILE A 33 5.56 4.07 1.21
C ILE A 33 4.43 4.83 0.53
N LEU A 34 3.29 4.98 1.22
CA LEU A 34 2.11 5.65 0.69
C LEU A 34 2.21 7.19 0.74
N GLY A 35 3.23 7.74 1.41
CA GLY A 35 3.38 9.19 1.57
C GLY A 35 2.25 9.84 2.41
N ILE A 36 1.54 9.08 3.23
CA ILE A 36 0.42 9.58 4.05
C ILE A 36 0.73 9.48 5.55
N SER A 37 0.04 10.27 6.36
CA SER A 37 0.17 10.16 7.81
C SER A 37 -0.40 8.85 8.34
N ARG A 38 0.18 8.35 9.44
CA ARG A 38 -0.33 7.14 10.15
C ARG A 38 -1.80 7.28 10.51
N SER A 39 -2.21 8.45 11.01
CA SER A 39 -3.61 8.75 11.34
C SER A 39 -4.53 8.64 10.12
N HIS A 40 -4.07 9.07 8.95
CA HIS A 40 -4.82 8.91 7.71
C HIS A 40 -4.92 7.44 7.30
N LEU A 41 -3.85 6.65 7.45
CA LEU A 41 -3.88 5.20 7.22
C LEU A 41 -4.89 4.49 8.13
N TYR A 42 -4.97 4.87 9.41
CA TYR A 42 -5.99 4.36 10.34
C TYR A 42 -7.41 4.76 9.93
N ALA A 43 -7.60 6.00 9.46
CA ALA A 43 -8.89 6.45 8.95
C ALA A 43 -9.31 5.68 7.69
N LEU A 44 -8.38 5.40 6.76
CA LEU A 44 -8.63 4.58 5.57
C LEU A 44 -9.04 3.15 5.93
N ARG A 45 -8.38 2.55 6.92
CA ARG A 45 -8.77 1.25 7.50
C ARG A 45 -10.19 1.29 8.06
N SER A 46 -10.50 2.31 8.88
CA SER A 46 -11.81 2.46 9.52
C SER A 46 -12.93 2.62 8.49
N ARG A 47 -12.66 3.27 7.36
CA ARG A 47 -13.60 3.45 6.26
C ARG A 47 -13.82 2.18 5.42
N LYS A 48 -13.24 1.02 5.79
CA LYS A 48 -13.25 -0.26 5.03
C LYS A 48 -12.88 -0.10 3.55
N THR A 49 -12.19 0.98 3.21
CA THR A 49 -11.91 1.36 1.83
C THR A 49 -10.42 1.16 1.59
N SER A 50 -10.11 -0.06 1.14
CA SER A 50 -9.19 -0.31 0.01
C SER A 50 -7.74 -0.77 0.26
N ILE A 51 -7.28 -0.98 1.50
CA ILE A 51 -5.97 -1.64 1.72
C ILE A 51 -6.18 -2.87 2.60
N ASP A 52 -5.95 -4.05 2.03
CA ASP A 52 -5.93 -5.29 2.79
C ASP A 52 -4.80 -5.26 3.83
N TYR A 53 -5.12 -5.75 5.01
CA TYR A 53 -4.21 -5.81 6.14
C TYR A 53 -4.41 -7.11 6.90
N ILE A 54 -3.38 -7.50 7.64
CA ILE A 54 -3.36 -8.66 8.52
C ILE A 54 -3.15 -8.14 9.94
N GLU A 55 -3.97 -8.62 10.85
CA GLU A 55 -3.85 -8.32 12.28
C GLU A 55 -3.18 -9.50 12.98
N VAL A 56 -2.04 -9.25 13.60
CA VAL A 56 -1.24 -10.25 14.32
C VAL A 56 -1.11 -9.78 15.77
N GLY A 57 -2.03 -10.26 16.61
CA GLY A 57 -2.21 -9.73 17.98
C GLY A 57 -2.55 -8.25 17.94
N ASN A 58 -1.74 -7.41 18.58
CA ASN A 58 -1.90 -5.95 18.61
C ASN A 58 -1.22 -5.22 17.44
N LYS A 59 -0.60 -5.94 16.51
CA LYS A 59 0.13 -5.35 15.38
C LYS A 59 -0.68 -5.47 14.10
N ILE A 60 -0.71 -4.39 13.33
CA ILE A 60 -1.30 -4.38 11.98
C ILE A 60 -0.14 -4.42 10.98
N LEU A 61 -0.24 -5.37 10.07
CA LEU A 61 0.71 -5.60 9.01
C LEU A 61 0.00 -5.46 7.66
N TYR A 62 0.67 -4.85 6.71
CA TYR A 62 0.19 -4.63 5.35
C TYR A 62 1.01 -5.48 4.40
N PRO A 63 0.41 -6.43 3.69
CA PRO A 63 1.11 -7.17 2.65
C PRO A 63 1.63 -6.19 1.59
N LYS A 64 2.87 -6.38 1.15
CA LYS A 64 3.48 -5.55 0.11
C LYS A 64 2.62 -5.47 -1.15
N LYS A 65 2.07 -6.62 -1.54
CA LYS A 65 1.19 -6.73 -2.71
C LYS A 65 -0.03 -5.83 -2.57
N SER A 66 -0.69 -5.83 -1.41
CA SER A 66 -1.86 -5.01 -1.14
C SER A 66 -1.57 -3.51 -1.17
N LEU A 67 -0.40 -3.08 -0.70
CA LEU A 67 0.05 -1.69 -0.82
C LEU A 67 0.28 -1.29 -2.29
N ALA A 68 0.95 -2.15 -3.07
CA ALA A 68 1.18 -1.90 -4.49
C ALA A 68 -0.14 -1.88 -5.29
N GLU A 69 -1.09 -2.77 -4.98
CA GLU A 69 -2.43 -2.76 -5.56
C GLU A 69 -3.19 -1.47 -5.26
N PHE A 70 -3.08 -0.96 -4.03
CA PHE A 70 -3.70 0.29 -3.65
C PHE A 70 -3.10 1.48 -4.42
N LEU A 71 -1.77 1.58 -4.50
CA LEU A 71 -1.08 2.62 -5.26
C LEU A 71 -1.45 2.58 -6.75
N ALA A 72 -1.49 1.40 -7.34
CA ALA A 72 -1.92 1.22 -8.73
C ALA A 72 -3.38 1.68 -8.94
N LYS A 73 -4.29 1.33 -8.02
CA LYS A 73 -5.70 1.75 -8.07
C LYS A 73 -5.87 3.26 -7.88
N GLU A 74 -5.17 3.87 -6.94
CA GLU A 74 -5.16 5.33 -6.73
C GLU A 74 -4.66 6.07 -7.97
N LYS A 75 -3.56 5.60 -8.59
CA LYS A 75 -3.01 6.19 -9.81
C LYS A 75 -3.97 6.11 -11.01
N ILE A 76 -4.71 5.01 -11.14
CA ILE A 76 -5.74 4.88 -12.17
C ILE A 76 -6.93 5.80 -11.88
N LYS A 77 -7.33 5.91 -10.60
CA LYS A 77 -8.44 6.76 -10.18
C LYS A 77 -8.15 8.25 -10.40
N THR A 78 -6.91 8.70 -10.17
CA THR A 78 -6.51 10.08 -10.47
C THR A 78 -6.47 10.34 -11.98
N LYS A 79 -5.99 9.39 -12.80
CA LYS A 79 -5.99 9.52 -14.27
C LYS A 79 -7.38 9.55 -14.90
N LYS A 80 -8.40 8.99 -14.22
CA LYS A 80 -9.78 8.99 -14.72
C LYS A 80 -10.52 10.31 -14.50
N LYS A 81 -9.89 11.27 -13.83
CA LYS A 81 -10.46 12.57 -13.45
C LYS A 81 -9.94 13.74 -14.30
N GLU A 82 -9.10 13.47 -15.29
CA GLU A 82 -8.59 14.45 -16.26
C GLU A 82 -9.28 14.30 -17.62
#